data_AF-A0AAV6P000-F1
#
_entry.id   AF-A0AAV6P000-F1
#
_cell.length_a   1.000
_cell.length_b   1.000
_cell.length_c   1.000
_cell.angle_alpha   90.00
_cell.angle_beta   90.00
_cell.angle_gamma   90.00
#
_symmetry.space_group_name_H-M   'P 1'
#
loop_
_entity.id
_entity.type
_entity.pdbx_description
1 polymer ?
#
loop_
_entity_poly.entity_id
_entity_poly.type
_entity_poly.pdbx_seq_one_letter_code
_entity_poly.pdbx_strand_id
1 'polypeptide(L)'
;MASANAISSASILCSSQKSLRKVNQPQSNRVNYRQAGSRFVVRATAKDIAFDQSSRTALQSGIDKLANAVGLTLGPRGRNVVLDEFGSPKVVNDGVTIARAIELPDPMENAGAALIREVASKTNDSAGDGTTTASVLAREIIKLGLLNVTSGANPVSLKRGIDKTVQGLIEELEKKARAIKAEMISKLLPLSLLEMTS
;
A
#
# COMPACT_ATOMS: atom_id res chain seq x y z
N MET A 1 21.63 51.03 -24.23
CA MET A 1 20.59 51.77 -24.96
C MET A 1 20.10 50.91 -26.11
N ALA A 2 18.78 50.85 -26.27
CA ALA A 2 17.92 50.36 -27.37
C ALA A 2 18.55 50.36 -28.79
N SER A 3 18.07 49.69 -29.84
CA SER A 3 16.99 48.75 -30.15
C SER A 3 17.03 48.54 -31.68
N ALA A 4 16.39 47.46 -32.16
CA ALA A 4 15.65 47.33 -33.43
C ALA A 4 16.31 46.76 -34.71
N ASN A 5 15.49 45.89 -35.33
CA ASN A 5 15.20 45.66 -36.77
C ASN A 5 15.49 44.23 -37.25
N ALA A 6 14.49 43.39 -37.50
CA ALA A 6 13.43 43.40 -38.54
C ALA A 6 13.91 42.81 -39.88
N ILE A 7 13.42 41.60 -40.17
CA ILE A 7 13.55 40.81 -41.40
C ILE A 7 12.23 40.03 -41.47
N SER A 8 11.53 39.78 -42.56
CA SER A 8 11.46 40.27 -43.94
C SER A 8 10.26 39.48 -44.52
N SER A 9 9.36 40.12 -45.27
CA SER A 9 8.31 39.39 -45.98
C SER A 9 8.07 40.08 -47.32
N ALA A 10 8.80 39.60 -48.33
CA ALA A 10 8.61 40.03 -49.70
C ALA A 10 7.50 39.21 -50.37
N SER A 11 6.51 39.96 -50.81
CA SER A 11 5.62 39.85 -51.97
C SER A 11 6.04 38.92 -53.11
N ILE A 12 5.01 38.46 -53.87
CA ILE A 12 4.90 38.19 -55.33
C ILE A 12 3.77 37.15 -55.48
N LEU A 13 2.79 37.18 -56.40
CA LEU A 13 2.26 38.14 -57.37
C LEU A 13 1.09 37.40 -58.05
N CYS A 14 0.15 38.17 -58.61
CA CYS A 14 -0.62 37.85 -59.82
C CYS A 14 -1.91 37.01 -59.76
N SER A 15 -2.82 37.51 -60.59
CA SER A 15 -4.21 37.19 -60.88
C SER A 15 -4.38 35.95 -61.77
N SER A 16 -5.58 35.35 -61.75
CA SER A 16 -6.42 35.14 -62.95
C SER A 16 -7.46 34.03 -62.75
N GLN A 17 -8.69 34.37 -63.15
CA GLN A 17 -9.72 33.52 -63.78
C GLN A 17 -10.57 32.52 -62.96
N LYS A 18 -11.87 32.80 -63.08
CA LYS A 18 -13.05 32.02 -62.74
C LYS A 18 -13.12 30.69 -63.49
N SER A 19 -13.97 29.83 -62.90
CA SER A 19 -14.70 28.70 -63.47
C SER A 19 -14.00 27.36 -63.30
N LEU A 20 -14.65 26.44 -62.59
CA LEU A 20 -14.99 25.10 -63.09
C LEU A 20 -15.80 24.31 -62.02
N ARG A 21 -17.01 23.94 -62.46
CA ARG A 21 -17.74 22.66 -62.24
C ARG A 21 -18.13 22.24 -60.81
N LYS A 22 -19.45 22.27 -60.57
CA LYS A 22 -20.17 21.36 -59.65
C LYS A 22 -19.81 19.91 -59.97
N VAL A 23 -19.32 19.19 -58.96
CA VAL A 23 -19.26 17.72 -58.96
C VAL A 23 -20.06 17.24 -57.76
N ASN A 24 -21.08 16.44 -58.04
CA ASN A 24 -21.95 15.77 -57.07
C ASN A 24 -21.11 14.87 -56.14
N GLN A 25 -21.23 15.06 -54.83
CA GLN A 25 -20.77 14.09 -53.85
C GLN A 25 -21.87 13.04 -53.59
N PRO A 26 -21.51 11.75 -53.45
CA PRO A 26 -22.47 10.66 -53.30
C PRO A 26 -23.15 10.69 -51.92
N GLN A 27 -24.42 10.26 -51.90
CA GLN A 27 -25.23 10.10 -50.70
C GLN A 27 -24.53 9.17 -49.69
N SER A 28 -24.06 9.72 -48.57
CA SER A 28 -23.60 8.93 -47.44
C SER A 28 -24.81 8.56 -46.58
N ASN A 29 -25.02 7.24 -46.43
CA ASN A 29 -25.98 6.68 -45.49
C ASN A 29 -25.70 7.23 -44.08
N ARG A 30 -26.64 8.01 -43.55
CA ARG A 30 -26.59 8.50 -42.17
C ARG A 30 -26.86 7.33 -41.22
N VAL A 31 -25.80 6.81 -40.63
CA VAL A 31 -25.91 5.89 -39.49
C VAL A 31 -26.44 6.68 -38.30
N ASN A 32 -27.69 6.41 -37.91
CA ASN A 32 -28.30 6.99 -36.71
C ASN A 32 -27.65 6.37 -35.47
N TYR A 33 -26.65 7.04 -34.89
CA TYR A 33 -26.21 6.76 -33.53
C TYR A 33 -27.35 7.14 -32.57
N ARG A 34 -28.10 6.14 -32.10
CA ARG A 34 -29.03 6.32 -30.99
C ARG A 34 -28.24 6.80 -29.77
N GLN A 35 -28.39 8.06 -29.41
CA GLN A 35 -27.86 8.60 -28.15
C GLN A 35 -28.61 7.95 -26.99
N ALA A 36 -28.10 6.84 -26.48
CA ALA A 36 -28.46 6.34 -25.16
C ALA A 36 -27.72 7.18 -24.12
N GLY A 37 -28.29 8.35 -23.81
CA GLY A 37 -27.76 9.28 -22.82
C GLY A 37 -28.00 8.81 -21.38
N SER A 38 -27.27 7.80 -20.92
CA SER A 38 -27.02 7.65 -19.49
C SER A 38 -25.97 8.68 -19.09
N ARG A 39 -26.40 9.79 -18.47
CA ARG A 39 -25.48 10.73 -17.80
C ARG A 39 -24.75 9.95 -16.71
N PHE A 40 -23.49 9.59 -16.96
CA PHE A 40 -22.60 9.07 -15.93
C PHE A 40 -22.34 10.17 -14.92
N VAL A 41 -23.11 10.19 -13.84
CA VAL A 41 -22.89 11.11 -12.73
C VAL A 41 -21.80 10.51 -11.85
N VAL A 42 -20.57 11.00 -12.00
CA VAL A 42 -19.50 10.74 -11.03
C VAL A 42 -19.87 11.45 -9.74
N ARG A 43 -20.39 10.71 -8.76
CA ARG A 43 -20.53 11.20 -7.39
C ARG A 43 -19.16 11.08 -6.72
N ALA A 44 -18.35 12.13 -6.81
CA ALA A 44 -17.12 12.22 -6.04
C ALA A 44 -17.38 13.09 -4.80
N THR A 45 -17.14 12.54 -3.62
CA THR A 45 -17.03 13.31 -2.37
C THR A 45 -15.74 14.12 -2.39
N ALA A 46 -15.73 15.29 -1.74
CA ALA A 46 -14.50 16.05 -1.56
C ALA A 46 -13.46 15.19 -0.82
N LYS A 47 -12.18 15.27 -1.24
CA LYS A 47 -11.07 14.51 -0.65
C LYS A 47 -10.14 15.47 0.08
N ASP A 48 -9.86 15.17 1.34
CA ASP A 48 -8.84 15.87 2.09
C ASP A 48 -7.46 15.34 1.75
N ILE A 49 -6.50 16.25 1.58
CA ILE A 49 -5.13 15.93 1.19
C ILE A 49 -4.18 16.52 2.22
N ALA A 50 -3.39 15.65 2.85
CA ALA A 50 -2.35 16.03 3.80
C ALA A 50 -0.96 15.76 3.22
N PHE A 51 0.00 16.64 3.52
CA PHE A 51 1.36 16.59 3.00
C PHE A 51 2.42 16.55 4.10
N ASP A 52 3.63 16.19 3.69
CA ASP A 52 4.87 16.29 4.46
C ASP A 52 4.81 15.62 5.84
N GLN A 53 5.12 16.37 6.89
CA GLN A 53 5.29 15.83 8.22
C GLN A 53 3.95 15.50 8.88
N SER A 54 2.90 16.26 8.56
CA SER A 54 1.57 16.05 9.12
C SER A 54 1.03 14.67 8.74
N SER A 55 1.14 14.29 7.46
CA SER A 55 0.68 12.99 6.97
C SER A 55 1.53 11.84 7.50
N ARG A 56 2.86 11.99 7.54
CA ARG A 56 3.76 10.97 8.11
C ARG A 56 3.49 10.70 9.60
N THR A 57 3.20 11.75 10.36
CA THR A 57 2.92 11.64 11.80
C THR A 57 1.57 10.95 12.05
N ALA A 58 0.53 11.31 11.29
CA ALA A 58 -0.77 10.64 11.36
C ALA A 58 -0.68 9.16 10.99
N LEU A 59 0.04 8.82 9.92
CA LEU A 59 0.29 7.43 9.54
C LEU A 59 1.02 6.64 10.64
N GLN A 60 2.07 7.22 11.22
CA GLN A 60 2.82 6.59 12.31
C GLN A 60 1.94 6.34 13.54
N SER A 61 1.09 7.31 13.93
CA SER A 61 0.12 7.15 15.03
C SER A 61 -0.79 5.95 14.81
N GLY A 62 -1.32 5.79 13.60
CA GLY A 62 -2.17 4.64 13.25
C GLY A 62 -1.44 3.30 13.28
N ILE A 63 -0.21 3.26 12.75
CA ILE A 63 0.66 2.09 12.79
C ILE A 63 0.95 1.69 14.24
N ASP A 64 1.31 2.66 15.09
CA ASP A 64 1.65 2.41 16.49
C ASP A 64 0.45 1.87 17.27
N LYS A 65 -0.75 2.44 17.08
CA LYS A 65 -1.98 1.96 17.74
C LYS A 65 -2.25 0.49 17.45
N LEU A 66 -2.19 0.10 16.17
CA LEU A 66 -2.48 -1.28 15.78
C LEU A 66 -1.37 -2.24 16.20
N ALA A 67 -0.11 -1.89 15.97
CA ALA A 67 1.03 -2.73 16.34
C ALA A 67 1.20 -2.89 17.86
N ASN A 68 0.82 -1.90 18.66
CA ASN A 68 0.81 -2.01 20.12
C ASN A 68 -0.25 -2.99 20.61
N ALA A 69 -1.44 -3.01 20.00
CA ALA A 69 -2.49 -3.97 20.34
C ALA A 69 -2.08 -5.41 19.98
N VAL A 70 -1.58 -5.61 18.75
CA VAL A 70 -1.13 -6.92 18.28
C VAL A 70 0.09 -7.41 19.07
N GLY A 71 1.03 -6.52 19.40
CA GLY A 71 2.24 -6.88 20.14
C GLY A 71 2.02 -7.47 21.54
N LEU A 72 0.84 -7.29 22.15
CA LEU A 72 0.49 -7.88 23.45
C LEU A 72 0.41 -9.41 23.40
N THR A 73 0.13 -9.99 22.23
CA THR A 73 0.00 -11.44 22.07
C THR A 73 1.32 -12.13 21.69
N LEU A 74 2.43 -11.39 21.65
CA LEU A 74 3.71 -11.97 21.22
C LEU A 74 4.27 -12.95 22.27
N GLY A 75 4.55 -14.18 21.83
CA GLY A 75 5.28 -15.20 22.58
C GLY A 75 4.43 -16.02 23.56
N PRO A 76 5.04 -16.98 24.29
CA PRO A 76 4.32 -17.93 25.15
C PRO A 76 3.73 -17.29 26.43
N ARG A 77 4.11 -16.04 26.73
CA ARG A 77 3.53 -15.22 27.80
C ARG A 77 2.70 -14.06 27.26
N GLY A 78 2.22 -14.19 26.01
CA GLY A 78 1.29 -13.25 25.40
C GLY A 78 0.03 -13.11 26.25
N ARG A 79 -0.54 -11.92 26.28
CA ARG A 79 -1.78 -11.64 27.00
C ARG A 79 -2.96 -11.72 26.04
N ASN A 80 -4.09 -12.14 26.58
CA ASN A 80 -5.34 -12.12 25.83
C ASN A 80 -5.81 -10.68 25.59
N VAL A 81 -6.33 -10.43 24.41
CA VAL A 81 -6.96 -9.17 24.03
C VAL A 81 -8.47 -9.40 23.99
N VAL A 82 -9.22 -8.48 24.59
CA VAL A 82 -10.68 -8.51 24.59
C VAL A 82 -11.17 -7.58 23.49
N LEU A 83 -11.92 -8.12 22.55
CA LEU A 83 -12.56 -7.40 21.46
C LEU A 83 -14.04 -7.22 21.78
N ASP A 84 -14.54 -6.00 21.55
CA ASP A 84 -15.97 -5.72 21.63
C ASP A 84 -16.62 -6.09 20.30
N GLU A 85 -17.50 -7.08 20.33
CA GLU A 85 -18.31 -7.53 19.19
C GLU A 85 -19.80 -7.45 19.58
N PHE A 86 -20.69 -7.28 18.61
CA PHE A 86 -22.13 -7.13 18.86
C PHE A 86 -22.70 -8.35 19.62
N GLY A 87 -22.94 -8.18 20.92
CA GLY A 87 -23.56 -9.17 21.80
C GLY A 87 -22.68 -9.53 22.99
N SER A 88 -21.54 -10.19 22.75
CA SER A 88 -20.64 -10.66 23.81
C SER A 88 -19.18 -10.36 23.48
N PRO A 89 -18.37 -9.94 24.47
CA PRO A 89 -16.95 -9.66 24.26
C PRO A 89 -16.21 -10.94 23.89
N LYS A 90 -15.36 -10.87 22.87
CA LYS A 90 -14.57 -12.00 22.39
C LYS A 90 -13.15 -11.90 22.92
N VAL A 91 -12.68 -12.95 23.57
CA VAL A 91 -11.30 -13.06 24.05
C VAL A 91 -10.47 -13.73 22.97
N VAL A 92 -9.45 -13.04 22.46
CA VAL A 92 -8.61 -13.49 21.34
C VAL A 92 -7.13 -13.37 21.71
N ASN A 93 -6.36 -14.38 21.31
CA ASN A 93 -4.91 -14.44 21.45
C ASN A 93 -4.16 -14.42 20.10
N ASP A 94 -4.87 -14.51 18.96
CA ASP A 94 -4.29 -14.45 17.62
C ASP A 94 -4.12 -13.00 17.12
N GLY A 95 -2.90 -12.68 16.68
CA GLY A 95 -2.54 -11.37 16.15
C GLY A 95 -3.26 -10.98 14.85
N VAL A 96 -3.61 -11.95 13.98
CA VAL A 96 -4.30 -11.65 12.70
C VAL A 96 -5.74 -11.23 12.95
N THR A 97 -6.43 -11.98 13.80
CA THR A 97 -7.81 -11.68 14.18
C THR A 97 -7.90 -10.32 14.88
N ILE A 98 -6.97 -10.00 15.78
CA ILE A 98 -6.88 -8.69 16.43
C ILE A 98 -6.62 -7.58 15.39
N ALA A 99 -5.65 -7.77 14.50
CA ALA A 99 -5.35 -6.77 13.47
C ALA A 99 -6.56 -6.46 12.59
N ARG A 100 -7.34 -7.48 12.21
CA ARG A 100 -8.55 -7.33 11.36
C ARG A 100 -9.70 -6.62 12.08
N ALA A 101 -9.82 -6.77 13.39
CA ALA A 101 -10.88 -6.16 14.17
C ALA A 101 -10.66 -4.66 14.47
N ILE A 102 -9.41 -4.18 14.39
CA ILE A 102 -9.08 -2.79 14.74
C ILE A 102 -9.26 -1.88 13.52
N GLU A 103 -10.20 -0.95 13.64
CA GLU A 103 -10.39 0.17 12.72
C GLU A 103 -10.32 1.49 13.49
N LEU A 104 -9.66 2.49 12.89
CA LEU A 104 -9.48 3.79 13.50
C LEU A 104 -10.47 4.80 12.90
N PRO A 105 -11.02 5.73 13.72
CA PRO A 105 -12.01 6.70 13.25
C PRO A 105 -11.39 7.75 12.32
N ASP A 106 -10.13 8.12 12.55
CA ASP A 106 -9.41 9.05 11.68
C ASP A 106 -8.95 8.33 10.40
N PRO A 107 -9.32 8.82 9.20
CA PRO A 107 -8.97 8.15 7.95
C PRO A 107 -7.45 8.10 7.68
N MET A 108 -6.69 9.11 8.13
CA MET A 108 -5.24 9.15 7.91
C MET A 108 -4.51 8.14 8.80
N GLU A 109 -4.88 8.06 10.08
CA GLU A 109 -4.39 7.00 10.97
C GLU A 109 -4.87 5.62 10.51
N ASN A 110 -6.13 5.48 10.09
CA ASN A 110 -6.66 4.21 9.61
C ASN A 110 -5.92 3.69 8.37
N ALA A 111 -5.46 4.60 7.49
CA ALA A 111 -4.59 4.23 6.38
C ALA A 111 -3.26 3.61 6.86
N GLY A 112 -2.66 4.15 7.93
CA GLY A 112 -1.47 3.56 8.56
C GLY A 112 -1.75 2.19 9.18
N ALA A 113 -2.86 2.05 9.89
CA ALA A 113 -3.32 0.78 10.46
C ALA A 113 -3.59 -0.28 9.37
N ALA A 114 -4.11 0.13 8.22
CA ALA A 114 -4.34 -0.76 7.08
C ALA A 114 -3.05 -1.38 6.53
N LEU A 115 -1.93 -0.66 6.56
CA LEU A 115 -0.62 -1.19 6.14
C LEU A 115 -0.19 -2.37 7.01
N ILE A 116 -0.36 -2.27 8.33
CA ILE A 116 0.00 -3.36 9.25
C ILE A 116 -0.97 -4.54 9.11
N ARG A 117 -2.27 -4.28 8.90
CA ARG A 117 -3.25 -5.34 8.56
C ARG A 117 -2.84 -6.13 7.33
N GLU A 118 -2.36 -5.44 6.29
CA GLU A 118 -1.91 -6.10 5.07
C GLU A 118 -0.66 -6.95 5.30
N VAL A 119 0.31 -6.43 6.06
CA VAL A 119 1.50 -7.20 6.47
C VAL A 119 1.10 -8.46 7.23
N ALA A 120 0.25 -8.32 8.25
CA ALA A 120 -0.21 -9.45 9.06
C ALA A 120 -0.95 -10.51 8.22
N SER A 121 -1.83 -10.09 7.31
CA SER A 121 -2.54 -11.03 6.43
C SER A 121 -1.60 -11.76 5.48
N LYS A 122 -0.67 -11.06 4.82
CA LYS A 122 0.29 -11.69 3.90
C LYS A 122 1.21 -12.68 4.60
N THR A 123 1.65 -12.37 5.83
CA THR A 123 2.46 -13.29 6.63
C THR A 123 1.67 -14.54 7.00
N ASN A 124 0.40 -14.38 7.40
CA ASN A 124 -0.47 -15.50 7.71
C ASN A 124 -0.71 -16.41 6.51
N ASP A 125 -0.96 -15.83 5.33
CA ASP A 125 -1.26 -16.60 4.12
C ASP A 125 -0.04 -17.38 3.60
N SER A 126 1.17 -16.91 3.87
CA SER A 126 2.43 -17.55 3.45
C SER A 126 2.93 -18.60 4.44
N ALA A 127 2.95 -18.27 5.74
CA ALA A 127 3.61 -19.09 6.76
C ALA A 127 2.65 -19.67 7.82
N GLY A 128 1.48 -19.07 8.02
CA GLY A 128 0.54 -19.44 9.09
C GLY A 128 0.98 -19.07 10.51
N ASP A 129 2.16 -18.47 10.69
CA ASP A 129 2.71 -17.98 11.95
C ASP A 129 3.61 -16.75 11.70
N GLY A 130 4.03 -16.06 12.76
CA GLY A 130 4.93 -14.90 12.69
C GLY A 130 4.21 -13.59 12.40
N THR A 131 2.89 -13.57 12.43
CA THR A 131 2.04 -12.41 12.11
C THR A 131 2.25 -11.26 13.09
N THR A 132 2.34 -11.58 14.37
CA THR A 132 2.68 -10.63 15.44
C THR A 132 4.11 -10.11 15.30
N THR A 133 5.07 -11.00 15.02
CA THR A 133 6.48 -10.62 14.81
C THR A 133 6.64 -9.68 13.62
N ALA A 134 6.01 -9.99 12.49
CA ALA A 134 6.04 -9.16 11.29
C ALA A 134 5.45 -7.77 11.55
N SER A 135 4.34 -7.69 12.29
CA SER A 135 3.68 -6.42 12.65
C SER A 135 4.58 -5.52 13.51
N VAL A 136 5.24 -6.11 14.51
CA VAL A 136 6.17 -5.40 15.41
C VAL A 136 7.42 -4.93 14.67
N LEU A 137 7.98 -5.77 13.79
CA LEU A 137 9.13 -5.41 12.95
C LEU A 137 8.77 -4.29 11.96
N ALA A 138 7.61 -4.38 11.32
CA ALA A 138 7.14 -3.37 10.38
C ALA A 138 7.01 -1.99 11.06
N ARG A 139 6.44 -1.93 12.28
CA ARG A 139 6.36 -0.69 13.07
C ARG A 139 7.73 -0.05 13.24
N GLU A 140 8.73 -0.82 13.67
CA GLU A 140 10.04 -0.26 14.01
C GLU A 140 10.84 0.17 12.77
N ILE A 141 10.75 -0.61 11.68
CA ILE A 141 11.37 -0.25 10.40
C ILE A 141 10.77 1.06 9.87
N ILE A 142 9.45 1.22 9.92
CA ILE A 142 8.78 2.44 9.45
C ILE A 142 9.18 3.62 10.33
N LYS A 143 9.12 3.48 11.66
CA LYS A 143 9.48 4.53 12.61
C LYS A 143 10.90 5.04 12.41
N LEU A 144 11.88 4.13 12.36
CA LEU A 144 13.29 4.48 12.13
C LEU A 144 13.51 5.02 10.71
N GLY A 145 12.80 4.49 9.71
CA GLY A 145 12.84 4.99 8.34
C GLY A 145 12.37 6.45 8.27
N LEU A 146 11.23 6.78 8.88
CA LEU A 146 10.69 8.13 8.93
C LEU A 146 11.64 9.10 9.65
N LEU A 147 12.25 8.68 10.76
CA LEU A 147 13.23 9.49 11.49
C LEU A 147 14.43 9.86 10.59
N ASN A 148 14.96 8.89 9.85
CA ASN A 148 16.08 9.14 8.94
C ASN A 148 15.68 10.06 7.77
N VAL A 149 14.47 9.89 7.23
CA VAL A 149 13.94 10.79 6.19
C VAL A 149 13.78 12.21 6.72
N THR A 150 13.32 12.39 7.96
CA THR A 150 13.24 13.73 8.57
C THR A 150 14.62 14.36 8.79
N SER A 151 15.67 13.55 8.98
CA SER A 151 17.07 14.00 9.04
C SER A 151 17.67 14.33 7.66
N GLY A 152 16.89 14.27 6.57
CA GLY A 152 17.33 14.61 5.22
C GLY A 152 17.86 13.44 4.40
N ALA A 153 17.74 12.20 4.89
CA ALA A 153 18.13 11.02 4.11
C ALA A 153 17.17 10.77 2.94
N ASN A 154 17.72 10.30 1.82
CA ASN A 154 16.91 9.97 0.64
C ASN A 154 16.09 8.66 0.88
N PRO A 155 14.75 8.71 0.83
CA PRO A 155 13.89 7.54 1.11
C PRO A 155 14.11 6.39 0.10
N VAL A 156 14.44 6.70 -1.15
CA VAL A 156 14.68 5.67 -2.19
C VAL A 156 15.98 4.91 -1.89
N SER A 157 17.02 5.62 -1.46
CA SER A 157 18.29 5.01 -1.06
C SER A 157 18.13 4.19 0.22
N LEU A 158 17.37 4.68 1.20
CA LEU A 158 17.06 3.94 2.43
C LEU A 158 16.35 2.62 2.11
N LYS A 159 15.30 2.66 1.28
CA LYS A 159 14.58 1.46 0.84
C LYS A 159 15.54 0.46 0.19
N ARG A 160 16.37 0.90 -0.76
CA ARG A 160 17.36 0.04 -1.42
C ARG A 160 18.36 -0.58 -0.44
N GLY A 161 18.75 0.16 0.60
CA GLY A 161 19.59 -0.35 1.68
C GLY A 161 18.90 -1.45 2.47
N ILE A 162 17.66 -1.22 2.89
CA ILE A 162 16.82 -2.19 3.61
C ILE A 162 16.64 -3.46 2.78
N ASP A 163 16.29 -3.34 1.50
CA ASP A 163 16.07 -4.48 0.60
C ASP A 163 17.33 -5.38 0.50
N LYS A 164 18.52 -4.76 0.37
CA LYS A 164 19.80 -5.49 0.35
C LYS A 164 20.09 -6.18 1.68
N THR A 165 19.83 -5.51 2.80
CA THR A 165 20.04 -6.09 4.12
C THR A 165 19.10 -7.27 4.35
N VAL A 166 17.83 -7.16 3.97
CA VAL A 166 16.86 -8.25 4.07
C VAL A 166 17.32 -9.47 3.26
N GLN A 167 17.78 -9.26 2.03
CA GLN A 167 18.29 -10.36 1.20
C GLN A 167 19.48 -11.07 1.85
N GLY A 168 20.47 -10.33 2.34
CA GLY A 168 21.62 -10.92 3.04
C GLY A 168 21.23 -11.65 4.33
N LEU A 169 20.23 -11.14 5.07
CA LEU A 169 19.72 -11.80 6.28
C LEU A 169 19.01 -13.11 5.96
N ILE A 170 18.23 -13.17 4.87
CA ILE A 170 17.56 -14.40 4.43
C ILE A 170 18.60 -15.47 4.09
N GLU A 171 19.64 -15.11 3.31
CA GLU A 171 20.72 -16.03 2.96
C GLU A 171 21.44 -16.61 4.20
N GLU A 172 21.69 -15.78 5.21
CA GLU A 172 22.29 -16.23 6.48
C GLU A 172 21.34 -17.11 7.32
N LEU A 173 20.04 -16.82 7.29
CA LEU A 173 19.04 -17.65 7.97
C LEU A 173 18.91 -19.03 7.30
N GLU A 174 18.94 -19.10 5.98
CA GLU A 174 18.92 -20.36 5.22
C GLU A 174 20.14 -21.23 5.53
N LYS A 175 21.34 -20.63 5.66
CA LYS A 175 22.56 -21.37 6.07
C LYS A 175 22.46 -21.95 7.48
N LYS A 176 21.75 -21.28 8.38
CA LYS A 176 21.53 -21.73 9.76
C LYS A 176 20.36 -22.70 9.90
N ALA A 177 19.46 -22.74 8.92
CA ALA A 177 18.31 -23.61 8.91
C ALA A 177 18.75 -25.08 8.83
N ARG A 178 18.11 -25.93 9.63
CA ARG A 178 18.32 -27.38 9.58
C ARG A 178 17.21 -28.02 8.75
N ALA A 179 17.57 -28.71 7.69
CA ALA A 179 16.62 -29.47 6.89
C ALA A 179 16.00 -30.60 7.73
N ILE A 180 14.67 -30.65 7.76
CA ILE A 180 13.91 -31.67 8.49
C ILE A 180 13.81 -32.90 7.58
N LYS A 181 14.34 -34.04 8.03
CA LYS A 181 14.16 -35.34 7.38
C LYS A 181 12.88 -36.02 7.89
N ALA A 182 12.33 -36.94 7.10
CA ALA A 182 11.09 -37.65 7.42
C ALA A 182 11.08 -38.29 8.83
N GLU A 183 12.23 -38.80 9.30
CA GLU A 183 12.38 -39.40 10.64
C GLU A 183 12.25 -38.39 11.80
N MET A 184 12.50 -37.09 11.56
CA MET A 184 12.34 -36.05 12.59
C MET A 184 10.90 -35.55 12.72
N ILE A 185 10.04 -35.80 11.72
CA ILE A 185 8.65 -35.34 11.71
C ILE A 185 7.85 -35.95 12.87
N SER A 186 8.05 -37.26 13.13
CA SER A 186 7.37 -37.96 14.24
C SER A 186 7.79 -37.46 15.64
N LYS A 187 9.00 -36.90 15.77
CA LYS A 187 9.51 -36.33 17.02
C LYS A 187 9.07 -34.88 17.25
N LEU A 188 8.73 -34.15 16.18
CA LEU A 188 8.31 -32.75 16.23
C LEU A 188 6.80 -32.59 16.41
N LEU A 189 6.00 -33.53 15.88
CA LEU A 189 4.54 -33.58 16.05
C LEU A 189 4.04 -33.47 17.51
N PRO A 190 4.64 -34.17 18.49
CA PRO A 190 4.25 -34.05 19.90
C PRO A 190 4.58 -32.66 20.48
N LEU A 191 5.68 -32.04 20.04
CA LEU A 191 6.10 -30.72 20.51
C LEU A 191 5.13 -29.63 20.02
N SER A 192 4.73 -29.69 18.75
CA SER A 192 3.73 -28.76 18.22
C SER A 192 2.35 -28.95 18.85
N LEU A 193 1.96 -30.20 19.18
CA LEU A 193 0.70 -30.48 19.87
C LEU A 193 0.71 -30.01 21.33
N LEU A 194 1.85 -30.10 22.01
CA LEU A 194 2.00 -29.61 23.38
C LEU A 194 1.86 -28.08 23.48
N GLU A 195 2.42 -27.33 22.53
CA GLU A 195 2.28 -25.87 22.48
C GLU A 195 0.86 -25.38 22.19
N MET A 196 -0.02 -26.20 21.58
CA MET A 196 -1.43 -25.84 21.38
C MET A 196 -2.32 -26.11 22.60
N THR A 197 -1.81 -26.82 23.62
CA THR A 197 -2.58 -27.22 24.82
C THR A 197 -2.30 -26.38 26.07
N SER A 198 -1.44 -25.36 25.97
CA SER A 198 -1.10 -24.42 27.05
C SER A 198 -1.55 -23.00 26.72
#